data_AF-A0A969NLW2-F1
#
_entry.id   AF-A0A969NLW2-F1
#
_cell.length_a   1.000
_cell.length_b   1.000
_cell.length_c   1.000
_cell.angle_alpha   90.00
_cell.angle_beta   90.00
_cell.angle_gamma   90.00
#
_symmetry.space_group_name_H-M   'P 1'
#
loop_
_entity.id
_entity.type
_entity.pdbx_description
1 polymer ?
#
loop_
_entity_poly.entity_id
_entity_poly.type
_entity_poly.pdbx_seq_one_letter_code
_entity_poly.pdbx_strand_id
1 'polypeptide(L)'
;MTEFKRKVRISTGNFQNLAIFLPLLFSGRFNEIDFSSGIDRILLSGDVLELRNAAMIIEAVDRSGSFGYGSGFWNDIVFQYVPGQIVGYDFKKSLQFNSTISEDIINFYGTSFSRGSTHTGIGDSYLEFGFAGCLIFALIAYFFKHIWLSSIYDSSIYSQFLYIGLISPILIGVTHGVGIFFQHAILQIICVWGVWKYSHIPRFKYSI
;
A
#
# COMPACT_ATOMS: atom_id res chain seq x y z
N MET A 1 -45.58 17.27 11.43
CA MET A 1 -44.63 18.17 10.75
C MET A 1 -43.26 17.50 10.87
N THR A 2 -42.88 16.73 9.85
CA THR A 2 -41.79 15.76 9.91
C THR A 2 -40.48 16.46 9.58
N GLU A 3 -39.59 16.58 10.56
CA GLU A 3 -38.29 17.23 10.39
C GLU A 3 -37.35 16.26 9.64
N PHE A 4 -37.21 16.47 8.33
CA PHE A 4 -36.31 15.70 7.48
C PHE A 4 -34.86 16.13 7.79
N LYS A 5 -34.19 15.44 8.72
CA LYS A 5 -32.75 15.61 8.98
C LYS A 5 -32.00 15.38 7.69
N ARG A 6 -31.57 16.48 7.06
CA ARG A 6 -30.87 16.49 5.78
C ARG A 6 -29.46 15.90 6.02
N LYS A 7 -29.28 14.60 5.75
CA LYS A 7 -27.96 13.97 5.75
C LYS A 7 -27.01 14.77 4.87
N VAL A 8 -25.80 15.00 5.37
CA VAL A 8 -24.80 15.78 4.64
C VAL A 8 -24.25 14.90 3.52
N ARG A 9 -24.59 15.26 2.27
CA ARG A 9 -24.11 14.58 1.07
C ARG A 9 -22.67 14.99 0.79
N ILE A 10 -21.74 14.06 0.95
CA ILE A 10 -20.32 14.32 0.75
C ILE A 10 -19.97 13.96 -0.70
N SER A 11 -19.87 14.97 -1.56
CA SER A 11 -19.27 14.83 -2.88
C SER A 11 -17.77 15.04 -2.78
N THR A 12 -16.98 14.06 -3.21
CA THR A 12 -15.50 14.04 -3.12
C THR A 12 -14.77 15.08 -3.97
N GLY A 13 -15.48 16.04 -4.59
CA GLY A 13 -14.88 17.08 -5.44
C GLY A 13 -14.66 18.44 -4.78
N ASN A 14 -15.01 18.65 -3.50
CA ASN A 14 -15.00 19.98 -2.89
C ASN A 14 -14.34 19.98 -1.50
N PHE A 15 -13.26 20.74 -1.32
CA PHE A 15 -12.49 20.86 -0.06
C PHE A 15 -13.36 21.24 1.15
N GLN A 16 -14.48 21.93 0.92
CA GLN A 16 -15.47 22.28 1.95
C GLN A 16 -16.09 21.05 2.64
N ASN A 17 -16.20 19.92 1.93
CA ASN A 17 -16.77 18.69 2.50
C ASN A 17 -15.81 17.98 3.46
N LEU A 18 -14.50 18.15 3.29
CA LEU A 18 -13.48 17.56 4.17
C LEU A 18 -13.50 18.20 5.56
N ALA A 19 -13.72 19.52 5.62
CA ALA A 19 -13.84 20.29 6.86
C ALA A 19 -15.07 19.91 7.70
N ILE A 20 -16.09 19.33 7.08
CA ILE A 20 -17.32 18.86 7.74
C ILE A 20 -17.20 17.36 8.09
N PHE A 21 -16.55 16.58 7.22
CA PHE A 21 -16.38 15.13 7.40
C PHE A 21 -15.51 14.78 8.61
N LEU A 22 -14.31 15.39 8.73
CA LEU A 22 -13.36 15.03 9.79
C LEU A 22 -13.95 15.23 11.20
N PRO A 23 -14.61 16.37 11.53
CA PRO A 23 -15.26 16.55 12.83
C PRO A 23 -16.40 15.56 13.08
N LEU A 24 -17.19 15.20 12.06
CA LEU A 24 -18.27 14.22 12.19
C LEU A 24 -17.73 12.81 12.46
N LEU A 25 -16.63 12.43 11.79
CA LEU A 25 -15.94 11.17 11.97
C LEU A 25 -15.37 11.05 13.39
N PHE A 26 -14.61 12.06 13.85
CA PHE A 26 -14.00 12.04 15.18
C PHE A 26 -14.98 12.30 16.33
N SER A 27 -16.14 12.89 16.06
CA SER A 27 -17.22 13.02 17.06
C SER A 27 -18.14 11.81 17.14
N GLY A 28 -17.88 10.75 16.37
CA GLY A 28 -18.67 9.51 16.40
C GLY A 28 -20.08 9.65 15.82
N ARG A 29 -20.36 10.71 15.06
CA ARG A 29 -21.68 10.99 14.46
C ARG A 29 -21.83 10.32 13.09
N PHE A 30 -21.62 9.01 13.05
CA PHE A 30 -21.65 8.22 11.81
C PHE A 30 -23.01 8.24 11.11
N ASN A 31 -24.11 8.42 11.85
CA ASN A 31 -25.48 8.45 11.31
C ASN A 31 -25.77 9.67 10.41
N GLU A 32 -24.99 10.74 10.56
CA GLU A 32 -25.14 11.99 9.79
C GLU A 32 -24.36 11.96 8.46
N ILE A 33 -23.49 10.98 8.29
CA ILE A 33 -22.67 10.77 7.11
C ILE A 33 -23.44 9.89 6.12
N ASP A 34 -23.69 10.41 4.93
CA ASP A 34 -24.27 9.64 3.84
C ASP A 34 -23.17 8.88 3.08
N PHE A 35 -22.90 7.64 3.51
CA PHE A 35 -21.98 6.74 2.83
C PHE A 35 -22.57 6.13 1.54
N SER A 36 -23.91 6.00 1.46
CA SER A 36 -24.60 5.36 0.33
C SER A 36 -24.32 6.07 -1.00
N SER A 37 -24.40 7.40 -1.02
CA SER A 37 -24.17 8.15 -2.27
C SER A 37 -22.73 8.11 -2.78
N GLY A 38 -21.74 7.95 -1.90
CA GLY A 38 -20.34 7.74 -2.28
C GLY A 38 -20.11 6.34 -2.87
N ILE A 39 -20.68 5.33 -2.23
CA ILE A 39 -20.58 3.92 -2.63
C ILE A 39 -21.23 3.69 -3.99
N ASP A 40 -22.44 4.20 -4.22
CA ASP A 40 -23.15 4.07 -5.50
C ASP A 40 -22.34 4.67 -6.66
N ARG A 41 -21.69 5.81 -6.42
CA ARG A 41 -20.88 6.48 -7.45
C ARG A 41 -19.57 5.73 -7.76
N ILE A 42 -18.95 5.12 -6.75
CA ILE A 42 -17.71 4.34 -6.92
C ILE A 42 -17.99 2.98 -7.57
N LEU A 43 -19.05 2.29 -7.12
CA LEU A 43 -19.38 0.94 -7.59
C LEU A 43 -20.17 0.95 -8.91
N LEU A 44 -21.17 1.83 -9.06
CA LEU A 44 -22.09 1.82 -10.22
C LEU A 44 -21.64 2.76 -11.34
N SER A 45 -21.03 3.90 -11.01
CA SER A 45 -20.64 4.91 -12.03
C SER A 45 -19.22 4.73 -12.57
N GLY A 46 -18.36 3.94 -11.91
CA GLY A 46 -17.02 3.62 -12.40
C GLY A 46 -16.01 4.78 -12.43
N ASP A 47 -16.34 5.93 -11.82
CA ASP A 47 -15.53 7.16 -11.85
C ASP A 47 -14.11 6.98 -11.28
N VAL A 48 -13.88 5.97 -10.42
CA VAL A 48 -12.56 5.67 -9.83
C VAL A 48 -12.29 4.17 -9.89
N LEU A 49 -11.69 3.73 -11.01
CA LEU A 49 -11.45 2.32 -11.32
C LEU A 49 -10.64 1.60 -10.22
N GLU A 50 -9.66 2.27 -9.63
CA GLU A 50 -8.76 1.71 -8.61
C GLU A 50 -9.46 1.43 -7.28
N LEU A 51 -10.36 2.33 -6.87
CA LEU A 51 -11.12 2.19 -5.63
C LEU A 51 -12.21 1.13 -5.76
N ARG A 52 -12.81 1.01 -6.96
CA ARG A 52 -13.71 -0.11 -7.29
C ARG A 52 -12.97 -1.44 -7.23
N ASN A 53 -11.75 -1.53 -7.78
CA ASN A 53 -10.94 -2.74 -7.71
C ASN A 53 -10.62 -3.12 -6.27
N ALA A 54 -10.23 -2.15 -5.43
CA ALA A 54 -10.00 -2.39 -4.01
C ALA A 54 -11.26 -2.90 -3.29
N ALA A 55 -12.43 -2.32 -3.56
CA ALA A 55 -13.69 -2.75 -2.98
C ALA A 55 -14.07 -4.19 -3.38
N MET A 56 -13.90 -4.54 -4.67
CA MET A 56 -14.16 -5.91 -5.15
C MET A 56 -13.19 -6.93 -4.52
N ILE A 57 -11.92 -6.57 -4.33
CA ILE A 57 -10.95 -7.42 -3.62
C ILE A 57 -11.40 -7.65 -2.17
N ILE A 58 -11.72 -6.57 -1.46
CA ILE A 58 -12.18 -6.64 -0.07
C ILE A 58 -13.39 -7.56 0.05
N GLU A 59 -14.40 -7.38 -0.81
CA GLU A 59 -15.61 -8.20 -0.78
C GLU A 59 -15.33 -9.67 -1.16
N ALA A 60 -14.47 -9.94 -2.15
CA ALA A 60 -14.08 -11.30 -2.53
C ALA A 60 -13.38 -12.04 -1.38
N VAL A 61 -12.45 -11.36 -0.69
CA VAL A 61 -11.68 -11.94 0.42
C VAL A 61 -12.55 -12.11 1.66
N ASP A 62 -13.41 -11.15 1.96
CA ASP A 62 -14.33 -11.22 3.10
C ASP A 62 -15.32 -12.40 2.94
N ARG A 63 -15.78 -12.66 1.70
CA ARG A 63 -16.67 -13.78 1.40
C ARG A 63 -15.98 -15.15 1.35
N SER A 64 -14.77 -15.21 0.80
CA SER A 64 -14.01 -16.48 0.70
C SER A 64 -13.29 -16.86 1.99
N GLY A 65 -12.92 -15.87 2.80
CA GLY A 65 -11.98 -16.04 3.91
C GLY A 65 -10.53 -16.28 3.46
N SER A 66 -10.22 -16.13 2.17
CA SER A 66 -8.92 -16.41 1.57
C SER A 66 -7.93 -15.25 1.79
N PHE A 67 -7.39 -15.10 3.00
CA PHE A 67 -6.34 -14.12 3.28
C PHE A 67 -4.95 -14.60 2.84
N GLY A 68 -4.13 -13.68 2.33
CA GLY A 68 -2.78 -13.98 1.85
C GLY A 68 -1.72 -14.14 2.95
N TYR A 69 -1.93 -13.58 4.15
CA TYR A 69 -1.03 -13.60 5.30
C TYR A 69 0.43 -13.17 5.00
N GLY A 70 0.63 -12.29 4.03
CA GLY A 70 1.93 -11.79 3.57
C GLY A 70 2.54 -12.57 2.40
N SER A 71 1.85 -13.61 1.89
CA SER A 71 2.34 -14.41 0.78
C SER A 71 2.40 -13.62 -0.53
N GLY A 72 1.49 -12.67 -0.76
CA GLY A 72 1.56 -11.78 -1.93
C GLY A 72 2.79 -10.89 -1.89
N PHE A 73 3.07 -10.25 -0.75
CA PHE A 73 4.26 -9.42 -0.57
C PHE A 73 5.56 -10.21 -0.78
N TRP A 74 5.60 -11.45 -0.28
CA TRP A 74 6.74 -12.33 -0.51
C TRP A 74 6.91 -12.69 -1.99
N ASN A 75 5.81 -13.06 -2.65
CA ASN A 75 5.81 -13.39 -4.07
C ASN A 75 6.29 -12.24 -4.93
N ASP A 76 5.93 -11.00 -4.57
CA ASP A 76 6.40 -9.77 -5.20
C ASP A 76 7.90 -9.58 -5.03
N ILE A 77 8.44 -9.80 -3.83
CA ILE A 77 9.89 -9.74 -3.56
C ILE A 77 10.62 -10.79 -4.42
N VAL A 78 10.16 -12.05 -4.41
CA VAL A 78 10.75 -13.11 -5.24
C VAL A 78 10.65 -12.78 -6.72
N PHE A 79 9.51 -12.21 -7.15
CA PHE A 79 9.32 -11.81 -8.54
C PHE A 79 10.35 -10.79 -8.99
N GLN A 80 10.61 -9.76 -8.18
CA GLN A 80 11.53 -8.67 -8.48
C GLN A 80 13.00 -9.09 -8.41
N TYR A 81 13.39 -9.86 -7.39
CA TYR A 81 14.80 -10.07 -7.06
C TYR A 81 15.37 -11.40 -7.54
N VAL A 82 14.53 -12.41 -7.82
CA VAL A 82 14.99 -13.73 -8.28
C VAL A 82 14.83 -13.83 -9.80
N PRO A 83 15.92 -13.73 -10.59
CA PRO A 83 15.85 -13.81 -12.04
C PRO A 83 15.71 -15.26 -12.50
N GLY A 84 14.48 -15.68 -12.83
CA GLY A 84 14.18 -17.04 -13.28
C GLY A 84 14.95 -17.48 -14.53
N GLN A 85 15.48 -16.53 -15.32
CA GLN A 85 16.33 -16.82 -16.47
C GLN A 85 17.73 -17.36 -16.07
N ILE A 86 18.22 -16.99 -14.89
CA ILE A 86 19.55 -17.40 -14.41
C ILE A 86 19.43 -18.64 -13.52
N VAL A 87 18.49 -18.62 -12.57
CA VAL A 87 18.34 -19.69 -11.57
C VAL A 87 17.38 -20.80 -11.98
N GLY A 88 16.66 -20.63 -13.10
CA GLY A 88 15.62 -21.54 -13.56
C GLY A 88 14.22 -21.13 -13.08
N TYR A 89 13.22 -21.37 -13.93
CA TYR A 89 11.83 -21.04 -13.64
C TYR A 89 11.25 -21.88 -12.49
N ASP A 90 11.58 -23.17 -12.45
CA ASP A 90 11.08 -24.08 -11.42
C ASP A 90 11.61 -23.70 -10.03
N PHE A 91 12.87 -23.30 -9.94
CA PHE A 91 13.44 -22.79 -8.69
C PHE A 91 12.73 -21.52 -8.23
N LYS A 92 12.55 -20.54 -9.13
CA LYS A 92 11.81 -19.31 -8.80
C LYS A 92 10.39 -19.62 -8.31
N LYS A 93 9.68 -20.51 -9.01
CA LYS A 93 8.32 -20.90 -8.67
C LYS A 93 8.26 -21.64 -7.32
N SER A 94 9.27 -22.45 -6.98
CA SER A 94 9.35 -23.12 -5.68
C SER A 94 9.48 -22.17 -4.48
N LEU A 95 9.96 -20.95 -4.72
CA LEU A 95 10.05 -19.89 -3.71
C LEU A 95 8.76 -19.10 -3.56
N GLN A 96 7.78 -19.26 -4.46
CA GLN A 96 6.51 -18.54 -4.44
C GLN A 96 5.39 -19.40 -3.87
N PHE A 97 4.48 -18.76 -3.14
CA PHE A 97 3.25 -19.39 -2.68
C PHE A 97 2.18 -19.33 -3.78
N ASN A 98 1.34 -20.37 -3.87
CA ASN A 98 0.19 -20.33 -4.76
C ASN A 98 -0.88 -19.40 -4.14
N SER A 99 -1.24 -18.34 -4.85
CA SER A 99 -2.32 -17.43 -4.44
C SER A 99 -3.64 -17.90 -5.05
N THR A 100 -4.64 -18.16 -4.23
CA THR A 100 -6.01 -18.55 -4.64
C THR A 100 -6.89 -17.36 -5.01
N ILE A 101 -6.45 -16.14 -4.68
CA ILE A 101 -7.22 -14.90 -4.82
C ILE A 101 -7.65 -14.62 -6.26
N SER A 102 -6.78 -14.88 -7.24
CA SER A 102 -7.13 -14.72 -8.64
C SER A 102 -8.25 -15.67 -9.08
N GLU A 103 -8.34 -16.85 -8.47
CA GLU A 103 -9.40 -17.83 -8.74
C GLU A 103 -10.70 -17.41 -8.05
N ASP A 104 -10.63 -16.96 -6.81
CA ASP A 104 -11.79 -16.48 -6.05
C ASP A 104 -12.49 -15.30 -6.74
N ILE A 105 -11.71 -14.34 -7.25
CA ILE A 105 -12.28 -13.16 -7.93
C ILE A 105 -12.95 -13.52 -9.25
N ILE A 106 -12.36 -14.45 -10.01
CA ILE A 106 -12.99 -14.98 -11.23
C ILE A 106 -14.28 -15.73 -10.87
N ASN A 107 -14.28 -16.52 -9.79
CA ASN A 107 -15.45 -17.29 -9.36
C ASN A 107 -16.60 -16.39 -8.89
N PHE A 108 -16.33 -15.30 -8.18
CA PHE A 108 -17.38 -14.42 -7.65
C PHE A 108 -17.90 -13.39 -8.64
N TYR A 109 -17.05 -12.84 -9.51
CA TYR A 109 -17.41 -11.70 -10.38
C TYR A 109 -17.35 -12.03 -11.88
N GLY A 110 -17.00 -13.26 -12.27
CA GLY A 110 -16.89 -13.69 -13.66
C GLY A 110 -15.88 -12.87 -14.48
N THR A 111 -15.04 -12.08 -13.81
CA THR A 111 -14.16 -11.09 -14.42
C THR A 111 -12.78 -11.25 -13.82
N SER A 112 -11.78 -11.44 -14.66
CA SER A 112 -10.39 -11.30 -14.25
C SER A 112 -10.01 -9.82 -14.28
N PHE A 113 -9.26 -9.35 -13.28
CA PHE A 113 -8.60 -8.06 -13.38
C PHE A 113 -7.75 -7.98 -14.64
N SER A 114 -7.89 -6.88 -15.40
CA SER A 114 -7.05 -6.65 -16.58
C SER A 114 -5.59 -6.56 -16.15
N ARG A 115 -4.67 -7.16 -16.91
CA ARG A 115 -3.24 -6.99 -16.66
C ARG A 115 -2.90 -5.50 -16.73
N GLY A 116 -2.42 -4.94 -15.62
CA GLY A 116 -2.18 -3.50 -15.47
C GLY A 116 -3.27 -2.74 -14.72
N SER A 117 -4.31 -3.39 -14.20
CA SER A 117 -5.21 -2.75 -13.25
C SER A 117 -4.51 -2.52 -11.92
N THR A 118 -4.56 -1.29 -11.43
CA THR A 118 -3.96 -0.93 -10.15
C THR A 118 -4.80 -1.46 -9.00
N HIS A 119 -4.14 -2.18 -8.08
CA HIS A 119 -4.68 -2.50 -6.76
C HIS A 119 -4.08 -1.50 -5.79
N THR A 120 -4.92 -0.72 -5.11
CA THR A 120 -4.41 0.27 -4.15
C THR A 120 -3.80 -0.43 -2.95
N GLY A 121 -2.90 0.26 -2.24
CA GLY A 121 -2.29 -0.27 -1.02
C GLY A 121 -3.33 -0.67 0.05
N ILE A 122 -4.51 -0.05 0.02
CA ILE A 122 -5.63 -0.39 0.92
C ILE A 122 -6.19 -1.76 0.57
N GLY A 123 -6.51 -2.02 -0.71
CA GLY A 123 -7.01 -3.31 -1.15
C GLY A 123 -5.97 -4.41 -0.95
N ASP A 124 -4.71 -4.12 -1.26
CA ASP A 124 -3.57 -5.02 -1.11
C ASP A 124 -3.30 -5.40 0.36
N SER A 125 -3.32 -4.43 1.28
CA SER A 125 -3.12 -4.72 2.71
C SER A 125 -4.28 -5.49 3.32
N TYR A 126 -5.52 -5.23 2.86
CA TYR A 126 -6.69 -5.97 3.31
C TYR A 126 -6.70 -7.39 2.76
N LEU A 127 -6.27 -7.59 1.53
CA LEU A 127 -6.09 -8.91 0.92
C LEU A 127 -5.19 -9.81 1.78
N GLU A 128 -4.09 -9.24 2.27
CA GLU A 128 -3.11 -10.00 3.03
C GLU A 128 -3.53 -10.22 4.49
N PHE A 129 -4.11 -9.23 5.16
CA PHE A 129 -4.33 -9.30 6.62
C PHE A 129 -5.73 -8.83 7.09
N GLY A 130 -6.66 -8.59 6.18
CA GLY A 130 -7.97 -8.01 6.48
C GLY A 130 -7.84 -6.65 7.16
N PHE A 131 -8.64 -6.43 8.20
CA PHE A 131 -8.57 -5.19 8.99
C PHE A 131 -7.22 -4.97 9.67
N ALA A 132 -6.45 -6.03 9.96
CA ALA A 132 -5.09 -5.90 10.51
C ALA A 132 -4.10 -5.32 9.48
N GLY A 133 -4.47 -5.24 8.20
CA GLY A 133 -3.68 -4.55 7.18
C GLY A 133 -3.43 -3.08 7.49
N CYS A 134 -4.29 -2.43 8.30
CA CYS A 134 -4.05 -1.07 8.76
C CYS A 134 -2.75 -0.94 9.59
N LEU A 135 -2.32 -2.02 10.25
CA LEU A 135 -1.09 -2.06 11.02
C LEU A 135 0.15 -1.91 10.13
N ILE A 136 0.09 -2.33 8.86
CA ILE A 136 1.20 -2.16 7.92
C ILE A 136 1.46 -0.67 7.69
N PHE A 137 0.41 0.12 7.46
CA PHE A 137 0.55 1.57 7.34
C PHE A 137 1.05 2.22 8.62
N ALA A 138 0.61 1.74 9.79
CA ALA A 138 1.14 2.20 11.07
C ALA A 138 2.63 1.89 11.24
N LEU A 139 3.07 0.69 10.84
CA LEU A 139 4.48 0.28 10.86
C LEU A 139 5.32 1.12 9.90
N ILE A 140 4.82 1.39 8.69
CA ILE A 140 5.48 2.26 7.72
C ILE A 140 5.59 3.69 8.27
N ALA A 141 4.51 4.23 8.82
CA ALA A 141 4.52 5.56 9.43
C ALA A 141 5.52 5.64 10.60
N TYR A 142 5.55 4.61 11.45
CA TYR A 142 6.52 4.49 12.53
C TYR A 142 7.95 4.47 11.99
N PHE A 143 8.23 3.68 10.95
CA PHE A 143 9.54 3.63 10.30
C PHE A 143 9.97 5.00 9.75
N PHE A 144 9.08 5.67 9.00
CA PHE A 144 9.36 7.01 8.46
C PHE A 144 9.58 8.06 9.56
N LYS A 145 8.84 7.98 10.67
CA LYS A 145 9.07 8.85 11.84
C LYS A 145 10.52 8.73 12.33
N HIS A 146 11.05 7.51 12.44
CA HIS A 146 12.42 7.30 12.96
C HIS A 146 13.48 7.79 11.99
N ILE A 147 13.30 7.53 10.68
CA ILE A 147 14.19 8.07 9.65
C ILE A 147 14.19 9.60 9.68
N TRP A 148 13.00 10.21 9.77
CA TRP A 148 12.87 11.67 9.82
C TRP A 148 13.54 12.26 11.06
N LEU A 149 13.31 11.68 12.24
CA LEU A 149 13.96 12.13 13.48
C LEU A 149 15.49 12.04 13.37
N SER A 150 16.02 10.92 12.89
CA SER A 150 17.47 10.74 12.71
C SER A 150 18.06 11.67 11.64
N SER A 151 17.27 11.97 10.60
CA SER A 151 17.65 12.89 9.53
C SER A 151 17.81 14.34 10.02
N ILE A 152 16.90 14.79 10.91
CA ILE A 152 16.84 16.18 11.38
C ILE A 152 17.68 16.40 12.64
N TYR A 153 17.54 15.53 13.65
CA TYR A 153 18.17 15.74 14.96
C TYR A 153 19.60 15.21 15.01
N ASP A 154 19.85 14.02 14.46
CA ASP A 154 21.19 13.42 14.47
C ASP A 154 22.04 13.87 13.27
N SER A 155 21.45 14.62 12.34
CA SER A 155 22.07 15.03 11.07
C SER A 155 22.70 13.85 10.30
N SER A 156 22.10 12.66 10.42
CA SER A 156 22.59 11.46 9.76
C SER A 156 22.40 11.56 8.25
N ILE A 157 23.51 11.66 7.52
CA ILE A 157 23.52 11.68 6.05
C ILE A 157 22.82 10.44 5.48
N TYR A 158 23.05 9.27 6.10
CA TYR A 158 22.38 8.02 5.72
C TYR A 158 20.85 8.15 5.78
N SER A 159 20.33 8.66 6.90
CA SER A 159 18.89 8.82 7.12
C SER A 159 18.30 9.88 6.18
N GLN A 160 19.04 10.94 5.86
CA GLN A 160 18.62 11.97 4.89
C GLN A 160 18.44 11.39 3.48
N PHE A 161 19.42 10.62 3.00
CA PHE A 161 19.33 9.97 1.68
C PHE A 161 18.21 8.94 1.61
N LEU A 162 18.04 8.13 2.65
CA LEU A 162 16.92 7.20 2.72
C LEU A 162 15.58 7.93 2.70
N TYR A 163 15.41 8.97 3.52
CA TYR A 163 14.17 9.73 3.60
C TYR A 163 13.77 10.28 2.23
N ILE A 164 14.68 11.00 1.57
CA ILE A 164 14.39 11.65 0.28
C ILE A 164 14.05 10.61 -0.79
N GLY A 165 14.81 9.52 -0.89
CA GLY A 165 14.54 8.54 -1.94
C GLY A 165 13.30 7.68 -1.67
N LEU A 166 12.92 7.46 -0.40
CA LEU A 166 11.75 6.63 -0.06
C LEU A 166 10.41 7.37 -0.15
N ILE A 167 10.40 8.71 -0.23
CA ILE A 167 9.16 9.50 -0.37
C ILE A 167 8.36 9.10 -1.63
N SER A 168 9.04 8.92 -2.77
CA SER A 168 8.34 8.55 -4.01
C SER A 168 7.79 7.11 -3.93
N PRO A 169 8.58 6.09 -3.54
CA PRO A 169 8.10 4.73 -3.33
C PRO A 169 6.94 4.61 -2.36
N ILE A 170 6.87 5.41 -1.29
CA ILE A 170 5.73 5.30 -0.36
C ILE A 170 4.43 5.84 -0.96
N LEU A 171 4.49 6.91 -1.75
CA LEU A 171 3.32 7.42 -2.48
C LEU A 171 2.82 6.40 -3.51
N ILE A 172 3.75 5.73 -4.19
CA ILE A 172 3.43 4.61 -5.09
C ILE A 172 2.84 3.45 -4.27
N GLY A 173 3.39 3.14 -3.09
CA GLY A 173 2.88 2.09 -2.22
C GLY A 173 1.42 2.25 -1.82
N VAL A 174 1.02 3.49 -1.54
CA VAL A 174 -0.38 3.80 -1.21
C VAL A 174 -1.30 3.65 -2.42
N THR A 175 -0.83 4.05 -3.60
CA THR A 175 -1.65 4.10 -4.83
C THR A 175 -1.68 2.80 -5.61
N HIS A 176 -0.58 2.03 -5.63
CA HIS A 176 -0.36 0.88 -6.50
C HIS A 176 -0.04 -0.44 -5.76
N GLY A 177 -0.03 -0.44 -4.43
CA GLY A 177 0.16 -1.64 -3.63
C GLY A 177 1.38 -1.55 -2.72
N VAL A 178 1.25 -2.09 -1.51
CA VAL A 178 2.31 -2.01 -0.50
C VAL A 178 3.48 -2.94 -0.86
N GLY A 179 3.22 -4.02 -1.62
CA GLY A 179 4.26 -4.88 -2.18
C GLY A 179 5.33 -4.11 -2.96
N ILE A 180 4.90 -3.15 -3.79
CA ILE A 180 5.80 -2.29 -4.58
C ILE A 180 6.68 -1.44 -3.65
N PHE A 181 6.11 -0.86 -2.59
CA PHE A 181 6.89 -0.11 -1.61
C PHE A 181 7.98 -0.98 -0.98
N PHE A 182 7.67 -2.22 -0.57
CA PHE A 182 8.68 -3.11 0.02
C PHE A 182 9.80 -3.45 -0.96
N GLN A 183 9.47 -3.73 -2.22
CA GLN A 183 10.48 -3.95 -3.26
C GLN A 183 11.42 -2.74 -3.35
N HIS A 184 10.91 -1.53 -3.56
CA HIS A 184 11.76 -0.34 -3.68
C HIS A 184 12.53 -0.03 -2.39
N ALA A 185 11.90 -0.21 -1.22
CA ALA A 185 12.53 0.04 0.07
C ALA A 185 13.73 -0.88 0.32
N ILE A 186 13.59 -2.18 0.03
CA ILE A 186 14.68 -3.16 0.18
C ILE A 186 15.89 -2.74 -0.66
N LEU A 187 15.68 -2.46 -1.95
CA LEU A 187 16.78 -2.07 -2.85
C LEU A 187 17.47 -0.80 -2.36
N GLN A 188 16.70 0.22 -2.01
CA GLN A 188 17.26 1.51 -1.62
C GLN A 188 18.02 1.40 -0.29
N ILE A 189 17.49 0.66 0.69
CA ILE A 189 18.17 0.40 1.96
C ILE A 189 19.51 -0.30 1.70
N ILE A 190 19.53 -1.35 0.89
CA ILE A 190 20.75 -2.09 0.56
C ILE A 190 21.78 -1.18 -0.12
N CYS A 191 21.37 -0.42 -1.13
CA CYS A 191 22.26 0.48 -1.87
C CYS A 191 22.85 1.58 -0.98
N VAL A 192 22.00 2.30 -0.23
CA VAL A 192 22.45 3.40 0.64
C VAL A 192 23.31 2.86 1.79
N TRP A 193 22.97 1.70 2.34
CA TRP A 193 23.79 1.03 3.34
C TRP A 193 25.16 0.62 2.80
N GLY A 194 25.22 0.08 1.59
CA GLY A 194 26.48 -0.29 0.93
C GLY A 194 27.40 0.92 0.71
N VAL A 195 26.85 2.04 0.24
CA VAL A 195 27.61 3.29 0.07
C VAL A 195 28.09 3.83 1.41
N TRP A 196 27.22 3.84 2.42
CA TRP A 196 27.58 4.30 3.76
C TRP A 196 28.68 3.43 4.38
N LYS A 197 28.62 2.10 4.23
CA LYS A 197 29.68 1.20 4.68
C LYS A 197 30.99 1.47 3.97
N TYR A 198 30.96 1.61 2.64
CA TYR A 198 32.15 1.87 1.85
C TYR A 198 32.82 3.21 2.21
N SER A 199 32.05 4.25 2.52
CA SER A 199 32.60 5.55 2.89
C SER A 199 33.33 5.56 4.24
N HIS A 200 33.01 4.62 5.13
CA HIS A 200 33.63 4.49 6.45
C HIS A 200 34.86 3.56 6.45
N ILE A 201 35.21 2.95 5.30
CA ILE A 201 36.46 2.18 5.19
C ILE A 201 37.62 3.17 5.15
N PRO A 202 38.56 3.13 6.11
CA PRO A 202 39.69 4.06 6.13
C PRO A 202 40.54 3.85 4.88
N ARG A 203 40.60 4.86 4.01
CA ARG A 203 41.54 4.85 2.88
C ARG A 203 42.94 5.10 3.43
N PHE A 204 43.85 4.15 3.20
CA PHE A 204 45.28 4.35 3.45
C PHE A 204 45.73 5.64 2.76
N LYS A 205 46.25 6.59 3.53
CA LYS A 205 46.86 7.81 3.01
C LYS A 205 48.03 7.41 2.11
N TYR A 206 47.92 7.64 0.81
CA TYR A 206 49.11 7.74 -0.03
C TYR A 206 49.81 9.04 0.36
N SER A 207 50.92 8.90 1.10
CA SER A 207 51.88 9.98 1.32
C SER A 207 52.57 10.25 -0.02
N ILE A 208 52.39 11.45 -0.55
CA ILE A 208 53.26 12.02 -1.60
C ILE A 208 54.25 12.92 -0.87
#